data_AF-A0A6S6T848-F1
#
_entry.id   AF-A0A6S6T848-F1
#
_cell.length_a   1.000
_cell.length_b   1.000
_cell.length_c   1.000
_cell.angle_alpha   90.00
_cell.angle_beta   90.00
_cell.angle_gamma   90.00
#
_symmetry.space_group_name_H-M   'P 1'
#
loop_
_entity.id
_entity.type
_entity.pdbx_description
1 polymer ?
#
loop_
_entity_poly.entity_id
_entity_poly.type
_entity_poly.pdbx_seq_one_letter_code
_entity_poly.pdbx_strand_id
1 'polypeptide(L)'
;MRRSYTCQFIFLFSLSVLFFSCDDQEAIHSINDNKTPQIEEESLPRLFMETQTRRLRVRETPDLEGTVLYILSDGVLVEFLYDSTNFTTEIVYDRKKYDSNWYKIQTADKIEGWVYAPFVKFLPQLQNQKVVIQRETAELLEAANEEQPEISKKQQKAMQQPVNNSLIANYKNYLSNLDKNNPASIGLAIGRFTTAFIGYANENTHDAAYVAFHDFYTQVLQKLQGSTNMNQYQRLKTEIKRYNRATMQSDAFARTLGQNGINFSIQNGKVVLAEDVDFIYRVFYRECSIPMRAYMNQYQLEVPNFWLEQETLQITPKELARWALSWNYFVATYPDFVWNSDAKARLKKQLTILLQGSHQTPAFDPESYVLKAAFLQAYKHITDNYPESKIGRTFTEYTATLKANDWKTSSSISKAQNKVLDLLVL
;
A
#
# COMPACT_ATOMS: atom_id res chain seq x y z
N MET A 1 -20.13 -53.97 -24.59
CA MET A 1 -20.05 -54.57 -23.23
C MET A 1 -18.72 -54.18 -22.61
N ARG A 2 -18.77 -53.53 -21.43
CA ARG A 2 -17.80 -53.51 -20.28
C ARG A 2 -16.30 -53.21 -20.57
N ARG A 3 -15.57 -52.42 -19.79
CA ARG A 3 -15.80 -51.59 -18.58
C ARG A 3 -14.55 -50.69 -18.39
N SER A 4 -14.80 -49.52 -17.84
CA SER A 4 -13.85 -48.49 -17.37
C SER A 4 -13.13 -48.92 -16.07
N TYR A 5 -11.91 -48.43 -15.86
CA TYR A 5 -11.24 -48.37 -14.55
C TYR A 5 -10.76 -46.94 -14.25
N THR A 6 -11.47 -46.31 -13.32
CA THR A 6 -11.07 -45.10 -12.58
C THR A 6 -10.29 -45.52 -11.33
N CYS A 7 -9.16 -44.86 -11.05
CA CYS A 7 -8.40 -45.04 -9.81
C CYS A 7 -8.48 -43.73 -9.00
N GLN A 8 -9.22 -43.75 -7.90
CA GLN A 8 -9.26 -42.72 -6.86
C GLN A 8 -8.26 -43.11 -5.76
N PHE A 9 -7.35 -42.19 -5.41
CA PHE A 9 -6.54 -42.29 -4.20
C PHE A 9 -7.13 -41.35 -3.14
N ILE A 10 -7.61 -41.94 -2.04
CA ILE A 10 -7.97 -41.26 -0.79
C ILE A 10 -6.94 -41.72 0.24
N PHE A 11 -6.22 -40.79 0.85
CA PHE A 11 -5.39 -41.06 2.02
C PHE A 11 -5.96 -40.26 3.21
N LEU A 12 -6.56 -41.00 4.15
CA LEU A 12 -6.95 -40.57 5.48
C LEU A 12 -5.81 -40.94 6.43
N PHE A 13 -5.32 -39.98 7.23
CA PHE A 13 -4.57 -40.30 8.45
C PHE A 13 -5.23 -39.59 9.63
N SER A 14 -5.91 -40.39 10.44
CA SER A 14 -6.28 -40.08 11.82
C SER A 14 -5.07 -40.34 12.72
N LEU A 15 -4.75 -39.42 13.63
CA LEU A 15 -4.03 -39.79 14.84
C LEU A 15 -4.53 -38.95 16.02
N SER A 16 -5.37 -39.60 16.82
CA SER A 16 -5.78 -39.18 18.15
C SER A 16 -4.72 -39.64 19.15
N VAL A 17 -4.20 -38.74 19.98
CA VAL A 17 -3.56 -39.11 21.25
C VAL A 17 -4.14 -38.21 22.33
N LEU A 18 -4.62 -38.86 23.39
CA LEU A 18 -5.25 -38.27 24.56
C LEU A 18 -4.33 -38.43 25.79
N PHE A 19 -4.36 -37.38 26.63
CA PHE A 19 -4.06 -37.26 28.07
C PHE A 19 -2.64 -37.52 28.61
N PHE A 20 -2.12 -36.55 29.38
CA PHE A 20 -1.92 -36.71 30.84
C PHE A 20 -1.88 -35.34 31.56
N SER A 21 -2.52 -35.35 32.73
CA SER A 21 -2.63 -34.30 33.75
C SER A 21 -1.43 -34.35 34.69
N CYS A 22 -0.94 -33.20 35.15
CA CYS A 22 -0.33 -33.04 36.47
C CYS A 22 -0.54 -31.61 36.96
N ASP A 23 -1.20 -31.51 38.10
CA ASP A 23 -1.25 -30.36 39.01
C ASP A 23 0.17 -30.04 39.50
N ASP A 24 0.55 -28.77 39.46
CA ASP A 24 1.38 -28.17 40.51
C ASP A 24 0.99 -26.69 40.64
N GLN A 25 0.37 -26.37 41.77
CA GLN A 25 0.06 -25.01 42.20
C GLN A 25 1.32 -24.39 42.81
N GLU A 26 2.05 -23.60 42.04
CA GLU A 26 2.92 -22.56 42.59
C GLU A 26 2.17 -21.23 42.62
N ALA A 27 2.08 -20.65 43.81
CA ALA A 27 1.53 -19.33 44.04
C ALA A 27 2.44 -18.27 43.41
N ILE A 28 2.13 -17.89 42.17
CA ILE A 28 2.74 -16.74 41.50
C ILE A 28 2.13 -15.48 42.13
N HIS A 29 2.94 -14.78 42.93
CA HIS A 29 2.67 -13.39 43.29
C HIS A 29 2.65 -12.55 42.02
N SER A 30 1.45 -12.26 41.51
CA SER A 30 1.25 -11.34 40.40
C SER A 30 1.54 -9.91 40.86
N ILE A 31 2.77 -9.44 40.61
CA ILE A 31 3.08 -8.02 40.64
C ILE A 31 2.34 -7.41 39.44
N ASN A 32 1.18 -6.80 39.73
CA ASN A 32 0.40 -6.00 38.80
C ASN A 32 1.13 -4.68 38.51
N ASP A 33 2.25 -4.75 37.79
CA ASP A 33 2.77 -3.58 37.11
C ASP A 33 2.01 -3.42 35.79
N ASN A 34 0.85 -2.75 35.89
CA ASN A 34 0.02 -2.28 34.78
C ASN A 34 0.75 -1.17 33.99
N LYS A 35 1.93 -1.47 33.48
CA LYS A 35 2.71 -0.53 32.68
C LYS A 35 2.18 -0.59 31.24
N THR A 36 1.58 0.52 30.80
CA THR A 36 1.19 0.72 29.40
C THR A 36 2.37 0.37 28.49
N PRO A 37 2.18 -0.38 27.38
CA PRO A 37 3.27 -0.74 26.48
C PRO A 37 4.10 0.50 26.12
N GLN A 38 5.38 0.46 26.44
CA GLN A 38 6.28 1.57 26.10
C GLN A 38 6.52 1.53 24.59
N ILE A 39 6.28 2.67 23.95
CA ILE A 39 6.40 2.86 22.51
C ILE A 39 7.89 3.07 22.18
N GLU A 40 8.51 2.15 21.45
CA GLU A 40 9.83 2.36 20.83
C GLU A 40 9.63 2.87 19.40
N GLU A 41 10.11 4.08 19.13
CA GLU A 41 10.03 4.80 17.84
C GLU A 41 11.25 4.49 16.95
N GLU A 42 11.25 4.65 15.63
CA GLU A 42 10.25 4.77 14.56
C GLU A 42 11.07 5.19 13.31
N SER A 43 10.46 5.13 12.12
CA SER A 43 10.92 5.93 10.98
C SER A 43 11.15 7.39 11.41
N LEU A 44 12.21 8.04 10.91
CA LEU A 44 12.52 9.43 11.26
C LEU A 44 11.26 10.32 11.17
N PRO A 45 10.93 11.07 12.24
CA PRO A 45 9.65 11.77 12.34
C PRO A 45 9.59 12.93 11.35
N ARG A 46 8.62 12.94 10.42
CA ARG A 46 8.46 14.04 9.43
C ARG A 46 8.63 15.42 10.08
N LEU A 47 9.57 16.21 9.57
CA LEU A 47 9.88 17.55 10.07
C LEU A 47 9.39 18.60 9.09
N PHE A 48 8.71 19.62 9.60
CA PHE A 48 8.21 20.74 8.84
C PHE A 48 8.92 22.02 9.24
N MET A 49 9.12 22.87 8.25
CA MET A 49 9.70 24.20 8.39
C MET A 49 8.73 25.24 7.87
N GLU A 50 8.78 26.44 8.44
CA GLU A 50 8.07 27.62 7.99
C GLU A 50 9.04 28.60 7.31
N THR A 51 8.72 29.02 6.10
CA THR A 51 9.50 30.04 5.38
C THR A 51 9.45 31.40 6.09
N GLN A 52 10.56 32.14 6.10
CA GLN A 52 10.72 33.42 6.81
C GLN A 52 10.94 34.60 5.85
N THR A 53 10.60 34.44 4.56
CA THR A 53 10.78 35.47 3.54
C THR A 53 9.73 35.37 2.45
N ARG A 54 9.36 36.52 1.87
CA ARG A 54 8.26 36.65 0.90
C ARG A 54 8.53 36.03 -0.47
N ARG A 55 9.79 35.71 -0.80
CA ARG A 55 10.20 35.24 -2.13
C ARG A 55 11.30 34.18 -2.03
N LEU A 56 11.09 33.17 -1.20
CA LEU A 56 12.05 32.07 -1.07
C LEU A 56 12.02 31.23 -2.35
N ARG A 57 13.17 31.10 -3.02
CA ARG A 57 13.29 30.31 -4.26
C ARG A 57 13.61 28.87 -3.90
N VAL A 58 12.78 27.95 -4.38
CA VAL A 58 13.06 26.51 -4.40
C VAL A 58 13.85 26.24 -5.68
N ARG A 59 15.03 25.64 -5.57
CA ARG A 59 15.94 25.43 -6.68
C ARG A 59 16.22 23.95 -6.94
N GLU A 60 16.59 23.64 -8.17
CA GLU A 60 16.97 22.29 -8.58
C GLU A 60 18.30 21.85 -7.95
N THR A 61 19.26 22.76 -7.84
CA THR A 61 20.57 22.55 -7.21
C THR A 61 20.77 23.50 -6.01
N PRO A 62 21.57 23.12 -5.00
CA PRO A 62 21.79 23.91 -3.79
C PRO A 62 22.82 25.02 -4.00
N ASP A 63 22.58 25.89 -4.99
CA ASP A 63 23.43 27.03 -5.31
C ASP A 63 22.60 28.21 -5.83
N LEU A 64 23.24 29.35 -6.10
CA LEU A 64 22.55 30.57 -6.55
C LEU A 64 22.21 30.58 -8.04
N GLU A 65 22.80 29.68 -8.82
CA GLU A 65 22.70 29.59 -10.28
C GLU A 65 21.63 28.58 -10.72
N GLY A 66 21.32 27.61 -9.87
CA GLY A 66 20.38 26.52 -10.13
C GLY A 66 19.00 27.01 -10.55
N THR A 67 18.37 26.29 -11.49
CA THR A 67 17.03 26.60 -12.00
C THR A 67 16.05 26.78 -10.85
N VAL A 68 15.28 27.88 -10.88
CA VAL A 68 14.22 28.12 -9.89
C VAL A 68 13.00 27.31 -10.27
N LEU A 69 12.66 26.31 -9.45
CA LEU A 69 11.50 25.44 -9.65
C LEU A 69 10.20 26.08 -9.15
N TYR A 70 10.28 26.80 -8.02
CA TYR A 70 9.13 27.42 -7.38
C TYR A 70 9.52 28.62 -6.52
N ILE A 71 8.57 29.52 -6.23
CA ILE A 71 8.78 30.66 -5.33
C ILE A 71 7.75 30.61 -4.21
N LEU A 72 8.23 30.43 -2.98
CA LEU A 72 7.41 30.37 -1.78
C LEU A 72 7.26 31.78 -1.18
N SER A 73 6.04 32.04 -0.68
CA SER A 73 5.74 33.22 0.13
C SER A 73 6.17 33.03 1.58
N ASP A 74 6.09 34.07 2.39
CA ASP A 74 6.38 34.02 3.83
C ASP A 74 5.30 33.21 4.60
N GLY A 75 5.70 32.50 5.66
CA GLY A 75 4.78 31.67 6.45
C GLY A 75 4.32 30.36 5.81
N VAL A 76 4.85 29.98 4.63
CA VAL A 76 4.51 28.71 3.97
C VAL A 76 5.20 27.53 4.67
N LEU A 77 4.45 26.45 4.88
CA LEU A 77 4.96 25.20 5.43
C LEU A 77 5.58 24.31 4.34
N VAL A 78 6.75 23.75 4.62
CA VAL A 78 7.47 22.81 3.77
C VAL A 78 8.00 21.65 4.58
N GLU A 79 8.08 20.47 4.00
CA GLU A 79 8.63 19.27 4.62
C GLU A 79 10.15 19.21 4.40
N PHE A 80 10.92 18.93 5.45
CA PHE A 80 12.35 18.71 5.37
C PHE A 80 12.64 17.25 5.00
N LEU A 81 13.43 17.03 3.95
CA LEU A 81 13.73 15.70 3.43
C LEU A 81 15.01 15.09 4.02
N TYR A 82 15.45 15.55 5.19
CA TYR A 82 16.65 15.07 5.87
C TYR A 82 17.95 15.18 5.07
N ASP A 83 17.99 16.09 4.11
CA ASP A 83 19.15 16.31 3.26
C ASP A 83 19.59 17.78 3.32
N SER A 84 20.88 17.99 3.56
CA SER A 84 21.49 19.30 3.73
C SER A 84 22.90 19.31 3.17
N THR A 85 23.32 20.43 2.60
CA THR A 85 24.68 20.54 2.08
C THR A 85 25.71 20.54 3.20
N ASN A 86 26.87 19.95 2.92
CA ASN A 86 28.06 20.02 3.77
C ASN A 86 28.92 21.28 3.49
N PHE A 87 28.49 22.13 2.57
CA PHE A 87 29.08 23.43 2.26
C PHE A 87 28.09 24.55 2.54
N THR A 88 28.61 25.78 2.64
CA THR A 88 27.82 26.99 2.84
C THR A 88 27.86 27.90 1.63
N THR A 89 26.88 28.79 1.52
CA THR A 89 26.82 29.83 0.50
C THR A 89 26.63 31.17 1.18
N GLU A 90 27.43 32.15 0.79
CA GLU A 90 27.33 33.51 1.28
C GLU A 90 26.30 34.30 0.45
N ILE A 91 25.32 34.92 1.11
CA ILE A 91 24.34 35.79 0.45
C ILE A 91 24.16 37.10 1.22
N VAL A 92 23.80 38.16 0.51
CA VAL A 92 23.37 39.43 1.11
C VAL A 92 21.87 39.59 0.88
N TYR A 93 21.11 39.66 1.97
CA TYR A 93 19.66 39.84 1.95
C TYR A 93 19.25 40.86 3.00
N ASP A 94 18.43 41.84 2.61
CA ASP A 94 18.02 42.96 3.47
C ASP A 94 19.18 43.64 4.22
N ARG A 95 20.27 43.91 3.48
CA ARG A 95 21.53 44.51 3.98
C ARG A 95 22.24 43.69 5.06
N LYS A 96 21.80 42.45 5.32
CA LYS A 96 22.47 41.50 6.21
C LYS A 96 23.16 40.42 5.40
N LYS A 97 24.31 40.02 5.89
CA LYS A 97 25.13 38.96 5.32
C LYS A 97 24.79 37.65 6.02
N TYR A 98 24.53 36.61 5.23
CA TYR A 98 24.25 35.25 5.70
C TYR A 98 25.28 34.32 5.08
N ASP A 99 25.74 33.34 5.85
CA ASP A 99 26.62 32.26 5.39
C ASP A 99 26.12 30.95 6.03
N SER A 100 25.54 30.08 5.22
CA SER A 100 24.79 28.91 5.72
C SER A 100 24.60 27.87 4.63
N ASN A 101 24.16 26.69 5.03
CA ASN A 101 23.89 25.55 4.18
C ASN A 101 22.52 25.66 3.48
N TRP A 102 22.24 24.67 2.64
CA TRP A 102 20.96 24.48 1.98
C TRP A 102 20.24 23.28 2.57
N TYR A 103 18.91 23.33 2.56
CA TYR A 103 18.03 22.22 2.93
C TYR A 103 17.23 21.75 1.73
N LYS A 104 17.13 20.44 1.58
CA LYS A 104 16.21 19.83 0.63
C LYS A 104 14.83 19.72 1.26
N ILE A 105 13.82 20.17 0.52
CA ILE A 105 12.44 20.22 0.98
C ILE A 105 11.47 19.62 -0.03
N GLN A 106 10.26 19.32 0.44
CA GLN A 106 9.08 19.07 -0.39
C GLN A 106 7.98 20.08 -0.04
N THR A 107 7.39 20.70 -1.05
CA THR A 107 6.26 21.63 -0.90
C THR A 107 4.91 20.90 -0.76
N ALA A 108 3.86 21.66 -0.43
CA ALA A 108 2.50 21.12 -0.41
C ALA A 108 2.08 20.51 -1.76
N ASP A 109 2.57 21.07 -2.87
CA ASP A 109 2.31 20.62 -4.24
C ASP A 109 3.27 19.52 -4.72
N LYS A 110 3.97 18.85 -3.78
CA LYS A 110 4.93 17.77 -4.04
C LYS A 110 6.13 18.16 -4.92
N ILE A 111 6.41 19.46 -5.05
CA ILE A 111 7.65 19.95 -5.67
C ILE A 111 8.79 19.76 -4.69
N GLU A 112 9.82 19.03 -5.11
CA GLU A 112 11.06 18.85 -4.36
C GLU A 112 12.16 19.79 -4.86
N GLY A 113 12.97 20.32 -3.94
CA GLY A 113 14.12 21.12 -4.30
C GLY A 113 14.85 21.69 -3.09
N TRP A 114 15.84 22.54 -3.36
CA TRP A 114 16.72 23.12 -2.37
C TRP A 114 16.29 24.54 -2.01
N VAL A 115 16.32 24.83 -0.72
CA VAL A 115 16.11 26.17 -0.16
C VAL A 115 17.26 26.56 0.74
N TYR A 116 17.54 27.86 0.81
CA TYR A 116 18.63 28.38 1.63
C TYR A 116 18.22 28.42 3.11
N ALA A 117 18.98 27.76 3.99
CA ALA A 117 18.57 27.43 5.35
C ALA A 117 18.16 28.64 6.23
N PRO A 118 18.83 29.81 6.18
CA PRO A 118 18.47 30.98 6.98
C PRO A 118 17.06 31.54 6.73
N PHE A 119 16.40 31.13 5.65
CA PHE A 119 15.06 31.60 5.29
C PHE A 119 13.96 30.59 5.57
N VAL A 120 14.26 29.54 6.31
CA VAL A 120 13.30 28.57 6.83
C VAL A 120 13.55 28.34 8.31
N LYS A 121 12.50 28.00 9.06
CA LYS A 121 12.59 27.75 10.49
C LYS A 121 11.83 26.48 10.83
N PHE A 122 12.49 25.51 11.45
CA PHE A 122 11.83 24.31 11.96
C PHE A 122 10.72 24.68 12.94
N LEU A 123 9.57 24.00 12.79
CA LEU A 123 8.46 24.16 13.72
C LEU A 123 8.82 23.60 15.11
N PRO A 124 8.31 24.21 16.20
CA PRO A 124 8.37 23.60 17.53
C PRO A 124 7.71 22.21 17.52
N GLN A 125 8.22 21.26 18.30
CA GLN A 125 7.79 19.85 18.29
C GLN A 125 6.26 19.66 18.34
N LEU A 126 5.57 20.34 19.26
CA LEU A 126 4.10 20.25 19.38
C LEU A 126 3.36 20.78 18.14
N GLN A 127 3.88 21.82 17.51
CA GLN A 127 3.31 22.37 16.28
C GLN A 127 3.63 21.46 15.09
N ASN A 128 4.85 20.93 15.03
CA ASN A 128 5.27 19.96 14.03
C ASN A 128 4.36 18.72 14.07
N GLN A 129 4.12 18.13 15.24
CA GLN A 129 3.21 16.98 15.38
C GLN A 129 1.80 17.29 14.87
N LYS A 130 1.27 18.48 15.16
CA LYS A 130 -0.04 18.90 14.63
C LYS A 130 -0.03 18.99 13.10
N VAL A 131 1.02 19.55 12.51
CA VAL A 131 1.16 19.64 11.05
C VAL A 131 1.35 18.28 10.41
N VAL A 132 2.15 17.39 11.00
CA VAL A 132 2.31 15.99 10.56
C VAL A 132 0.96 15.29 10.55
N ILE A 133 0.20 15.39 11.65
CA ILE A 133 -1.14 14.84 11.75
C ILE A 133 -2.02 15.45 10.65
N GLN A 134 -2.12 16.78 10.57
CA GLN A 134 -2.94 17.45 9.56
C GLN A 134 -2.55 17.05 8.13
N ARG A 135 -1.26 16.89 7.84
CA ARG A 135 -0.75 16.54 6.52
C ARG A 135 -0.99 15.06 6.21
N GLU A 136 -0.75 14.15 7.15
CA GLU A 136 -1.08 12.73 7.00
C GLU A 136 -2.59 12.53 6.86
N THR A 137 -3.39 13.21 7.69
CA THR A 137 -4.85 13.23 7.58
C THR A 137 -5.24 13.85 6.25
N ALA A 138 -4.64 14.96 5.80
CA ALA A 138 -4.98 15.57 4.52
C ALA A 138 -4.50 14.76 3.32
N GLU A 139 -3.43 13.97 3.40
CA GLU A 139 -2.95 13.09 2.33
C GLU A 139 -3.78 11.82 2.26
N LEU A 140 -4.20 11.30 3.41
CA LEU A 140 -5.11 10.15 3.50
C LEU A 140 -6.55 10.56 3.20
N LEU A 141 -6.97 11.77 3.59
CA LEU A 141 -8.17 12.41 3.10
C LEU A 141 -7.96 12.71 1.62
N GLU A 142 -6.93 13.33 1.08
CA GLU A 142 -6.77 13.45 -0.38
C GLU A 142 -6.73 12.09 -1.11
N ALA A 143 -6.31 11.01 -0.45
CA ALA A 143 -6.45 9.65 -0.95
C ALA A 143 -7.85 9.04 -0.75
N ALA A 144 -8.66 9.53 0.19
CA ALA A 144 -10.01 9.04 0.53
C ALA A 144 -11.13 10.01 0.09
N ASN A 145 -11.00 11.27 0.51
CA ASN A 145 -11.40 12.55 -0.09
C ASN A 145 -10.39 13.16 -1.13
N GLU A 146 -9.97 12.43 -2.17
CA GLU A 146 -10.44 12.92 -3.47
C GLU A 146 -11.95 12.96 -3.19
N GLU A 147 -12.47 14.10 -2.68
CA GLU A 147 -13.82 14.21 -2.08
C GLU A 147 -14.68 13.30 -2.91
N GLN A 148 -15.43 12.31 -2.41
CA GLN A 148 -16.26 11.48 -3.29
C GLN A 148 -16.87 12.41 -4.35
N PRO A 149 -16.40 12.49 -5.63
CA PRO A 149 -16.25 13.79 -6.31
C PRO A 149 -17.56 14.45 -6.64
N GLU A 150 -18.24 15.00 -5.63
CA GLU A 150 -19.67 14.78 -5.39
C GLU A 150 -20.32 13.83 -6.41
N ILE A 151 -19.79 12.59 -6.62
CA ILE A 151 -19.65 11.96 -7.97
C ILE A 151 -20.56 12.66 -8.94
N SER A 152 -20.06 13.70 -9.62
CA SER A 152 -20.91 14.68 -10.29
C SER A 152 -22.00 13.97 -11.07
N LYS A 153 -23.21 14.51 -11.17
CA LYS A 153 -24.32 13.83 -11.90
C LYS A 153 -23.89 13.28 -13.26
N LYS A 154 -22.91 13.94 -13.91
CA LYS A 154 -22.22 13.47 -15.11
C LYS A 154 -21.41 12.19 -14.90
N GLN A 155 -20.55 12.13 -13.88
CA GLN A 155 -19.79 10.92 -13.50
C GLN A 155 -20.73 9.79 -13.04
N GLN A 156 -21.77 10.06 -12.25
CA GLN A 156 -22.77 9.04 -11.88
C GLN A 156 -23.45 8.45 -13.12
N LYS A 157 -23.84 9.31 -14.06
CA LYS A 157 -24.42 8.87 -15.33
C LYS A 157 -23.41 8.06 -16.17
N ALA A 158 -22.13 8.41 -16.14
CA ALA A 158 -21.08 7.64 -16.81
C ALA A 158 -20.92 6.24 -16.19
N MET A 159 -20.91 6.15 -14.86
CA MET A 159 -20.84 4.88 -14.12
C MET A 159 -22.06 3.98 -14.31
N GLN A 160 -23.22 4.55 -14.71
CA GLN A 160 -24.43 3.78 -15.03
C GLN A 160 -24.48 3.29 -16.49
N GLN A 161 -23.51 3.66 -17.34
CA GLN A 161 -23.53 3.20 -18.72
C GLN A 161 -23.33 1.69 -18.79
N PRO A 162 -24.10 0.97 -19.62
CA PRO A 162 -23.94 -0.48 -19.72
C PRO A 162 -22.60 -0.84 -20.35
N VAL A 163 -22.06 -1.96 -19.91
CA VAL A 163 -20.89 -2.60 -20.53
C VAL A 163 -21.26 -3.13 -21.91
N ASN A 164 -20.42 -2.85 -22.92
CA ASN A 164 -20.59 -3.46 -24.25
C ASN A 164 -20.13 -4.92 -24.24
N ASN A 165 -21.04 -5.83 -23.88
CA ASN A 165 -20.76 -7.25 -23.72
C ASN A 165 -20.23 -7.94 -25.00
N SER A 166 -20.65 -7.48 -26.19
CA SER A 166 -20.15 -8.05 -27.45
C SER A 166 -18.66 -7.73 -27.66
N LEU A 167 -18.26 -6.49 -27.39
CA LEU A 167 -16.87 -6.08 -27.49
C LEU A 167 -15.98 -6.82 -26.49
N ILE A 168 -16.47 -7.01 -25.25
CA ILE A 168 -15.80 -7.81 -24.22
C ILE A 168 -15.66 -9.28 -24.65
N ALA A 169 -16.72 -9.89 -25.18
CA ALA A 169 -16.69 -11.27 -25.64
C ALA A 169 -15.67 -11.46 -26.78
N ASN A 170 -15.63 -10.53 -27.74
CA ASN A 170 -14.66 -10.54 -28.83
C ASN A 170 -13.22 -10.42 -28.31
N TYR A 171 -12.99 -9.56 -27.31
CA TYR A 171 -11.68 -9.41 -26.70
C TYR A 171 -11.27 -10.66 -25.92
N LYS A 172 -12.16 -11.25 -25.10
CA LYS A 172 -11.89 -12.51 -24.40
C LYS A 172 -11.55 -13.65 -25.35
N ASN A 173 -12.27 -13.77 -26.48
CA ASN A 173 -11.97 -14.76 -27.51
C ASN A 173 -10.59 -14.53 -28.15
N TYR A 174 -10.22 -13.27 -28.39
CA TYR A 174 -8.87 -12.94 -28.84
C TYR A 174 -7.81 -13.38 -27.82
N LEU A 175 -7.98 -13.02 -26.54
CA LEU A 175 -7.06 -13.40 -25.46
C LEU A 175 -6.91 -14.92 -25.30
N SER A 176 -8.00 -15.68 -25.47
CA SER A 176 -7.92 -17.15 -25.35
C SER A 176 -7.05 -17.81 -26.42
N ASN A 177 -6.89 -17.16 -27.58
CA ASN A 177 -6.09 -17.65 -28.70
C ASN A 177 -4.60 -17.26 -28.61
N LEU A 178 -4.22 -16.40 -27.67
CA LEU A 178 -2.82 -16.01 -27.47
C LEU A 178 -2.04 -17.10 -26.71
N ASP A 179 -0.75 -17.24 -27.05
CA ASP A 179 0.14 -18.18 -26.38
C ASP A 179 0.51 -17.69 -24.98
N LYS A 180 0.09 -18.44 -23.96
CA LYS A 180 0.33 -18.11 -22.55
C LYS A 180 1.76 -18.41 -22.08
N ASN A 181 2.58 -19.06 -22.91
CA ASN A 181 4.00 -19.30 -22.63
C ASN A 181 4.91 -18.23 -23.24
N ASN A 182 4.34 -17.23 -23.93
CA ASN A 182 5.09 -16.16 -24.57
C ASN A 182 4.77 -14.81 -23.89
N PRO A 183 5.76 -14.14 -23.26
CA PRO A 183 5.53 -12.83 -22.66
C PRO A 183 5.06 -11.77 -23.67
N ALA A 184 5.46 -11.88 -24.95
CA ALA A 184 5.02 -10.95 -25.99
C ALA A 184 3.49 -10.96 -26.21
N SER A 185 2.80 -12.01 -25.79
CA SER A 185 1.34 -12.08 -25.85
C SER A 185 0.66 -11.01 -24.98
N ILE A 186 1.32 -10.52 -23.92
CA ILE A 186 0.81 -9.40 -23.11
C ILE A 186 0.83 -8.11 -23.93
N GLY A 187 1.92 -7.81 -24.64
CA GLY A 187 2.00 -6.67 -25.55
C GLY A 187 0.96 -6.73 -26.68
N LEU A 188 0.70 -7.93 -27.23
CA LEU A 188 -0.38 -8.14 -28.20
C LEU A 188 -1.77 -7.87 -27.61
N ALA A 189 -2.01 -8.34 -26.38
CA ALA A 189 -3.25 -8.08 -25.66
C ALA A 189 -3.45 -6.58 -25.42
N ILE A 190 -2.43 -5.86 -24.95
CA ILE A 190 -2.45 -4.41 -24.77
C ILE A 190 -2.74 -3.70 -26.10
N GLY A 191 -2.04 -4.04 -27.18
CA GLY A 191 -2.28 -3.45 -28.50
C GLY A 191 -3.71 -3.69 -28.99
N ARG A 192 -4.27 -4.87 -28.73
CA ARG A 192 -5.67 -5.15 -29.05
C ARG A 192 -6.63 -4.36 -28.18
N PHE A 193 -6.32 -4.16 -26.89
CA PHE A 193 -7.11 -3.28 -26.02
C PHE A 193 -7.14 -1.85 -26.57
N THR A 194 -5.97 -1.27 -26.84
CA THR A 194 -5.82 0.09 -27.37
C THR A 194 -6.66 0.29 -28.64
N THR A 195 -6.59 -0.66 -29.56
CA THR A 195 -7.28 -0.54 -30.87
C THR A 195 -8.78 -0.82 -30.81
N ALA A 196 -9.26 -1.65 -29.89
CA ALA A 196 -10.66 -2.05 -29.83
C ALA A 196 -11.51 -1.17 -28.90
N PHE A 197 -10.90 -0.53 -27.90
CA PHE A 197 -11.64 0.16 -26.83
C PHE A 197 -11.41 1.67 -26.82
N ILE A 198 -10.15 2.14 -26.89
CA ILE A 198 -9.83 3.56 -26.74
C ILE A 198 -10.48 4.38 -27.86
N GLY A 199 -11.37 5.31 -27.48
CA GLY A 199 -12.14 6.14 -28.41
C GLY A 199 -13.41 5.49 -28.97
N TYR A 200 -13.67 4.20 -28.69
CA TYR A 200 -14.81 3.44 -29.22
C TYR A 200 -15.75 2.90 -28.14
N ALA A 201 -15.33 2.88 -26.87
CA ALA A 201 -16.10 2.36 -25.75
C ALA A 201 -16.13 3.33 -24.56
N ASN A 202 -17.04 3.06 -23.62
CA ASN A 202 -17.13 3.81 -22.36
C ASN A 202 -16.20 3.23 -21.29
N GLU A 203 -15.95 4.00 -20.23
CA GLU A 203 -15.05 3.62 -19.13
C GLU A 203 -15.45 2.29 -18.46
N ASN A 204 -16.75 2.02 -18.28
CA ASN A 204 -17.21 0.74 -17.72
C ASN A 204 -16.84 -0.46 -18.61
N THR A 205 -16.86 -0.26 -19.93
CA THR A 205 -16.40 -1.27 -20.89
C THR A 205 -14.88 -1.38 -20.87
N HIS A 206 -14.15 -0.28 -20.67
CA HIS A 206 -12.70 -0.32 -20.48
C HIS A 206 -12.33 -1.12 -19.23
N ASP A 207 -13.02 -0.90 -18.12
CA ASP A 207 -12.81 -1.65 -16.87
C ASP A 207 -13.04 -3.14 -17.09
N ALA A 208 -14.15 -3.53 -17.70
CA ALA A 208 -14.45 -4.94 -17.97
C ALA A 208 -13.40 -5.58 -18.91
N ALA A 209 -12.86 -4.81 -19.85
CA ALA A 209 -11.80 -5.26 -20.73
C ALA A 209 -10.46 -5.36 -20.00
N TYR A 210 -10.15 -4.42 -19.10
CA TYR A 210 -8.98 -4.47 -18.23
C TYR A 210 -9.03 -5.69 -17.30
N VAL A 211 -10.18 -6.01 -16.72
CA VAL A 211 -10.36 -7.24 -15.93
C VAL A 211 -10.03 -8.48 -16.75
N ALA A 212 -10.59 -8.59 -17.96
CA ALA A 212 -10.29 -9.69 -18.86
C ALA A 212 -8.80 -9.77 -19.23
N PHE A 213 -8.16 -8.62 -19.44
CA PHE A 213 -6.73 -8.52 -19.67
C PHE A 213 -5.91 -8.98 -18.46
N HIS A 214 -6.25 -8.53 -17.25
CA HIS A 214 -5.52 -8.86 -16.03
C HIS A 214 -5.63 -10.35 -15.69
N ASP A 215 -6.81 -10.96 -15.91
CA ASP A 215 -6.99 -12.41 -15.80
C ASP A 215 -6.10 -13.18 -16.78
N PHE A 216 -5.99 -12.69 -18.02
CA PHE A 216 -5.08 -13.25 -19.02
C PHE A 216 -3.62 -13.07 -18.62
N TYR A 217 -3.23 -11.86 -18.21
CA TYR A 217 -1.90 -11.50 -17.73
C TYR A 217 -1.44 -12.43 -16.60
N THR A 218 -2.30 -12.65 -15.61
CA THR A 218 -2.03 -13.53 -14.46
C THR A 218 -1.76 -14.97 -14.92
N GLN A 219 -2.52 -15.47 -15.89
CA GLN A 219 -2.29 -16.80 -16.47
C GLN A 219 -0.96 -16.88 -17.23
N VAL A 220 -0.59 -15.85 -17.98
CA VAL A 220 0.72 -15.78 -18.66
C VAL A 220 1.85 -15.79 -17.61
N LEU A 221 1.76 -14.94 -16.59
CA LEU A 221 2.75 -14.86 -15.52
C LEU A 221 2.93 -16.20 -14.80
N GLN A 222 1.83 -16.87 -14.44
CA GLN A 222 1.87 -18.19 -13.79
C GLN A 222 2.51 -19.26 -14.69
N LYS A 223 2.17 -19.27 -15.99
CA LYS A 223 2.75 -20.22 -16.95
C LYS A 223 4.25 -19.99 -17.12
N LEU A 224 4.68 -18.73 -17.27
CA LEU A 224 6.09 -18.37 -17.35
C LEU A 224 6.85 -18.70 -16.07
N GLN A 225 6.25 -18.45 -14.91
CA GLN A 225 6.83 -18.81 -13.61
C GLN A 225 7.09 -20.31 -13.50
N GLY A 226 6.21 -21.15 -14.04
CA GLY A 226 6.35 -22.61 -14.04
C GLY A 226 7.28 -23.17 -15.11
N SER A 227 7.45 -22.48 -16.25
CA SER A 227 8.30 -22.95 -17.36
C SER A 227 9.71 -22.37 -17.36
N THR A 228 9.96 -21.27 -16.64
CA THR A 228 11.26 -20.60 -16.59
C THR A 228 12.16 -21.21 -15.53
N ASN A 229 13.41 -21.52 -15.89
CA ASN A 229 14.43 -21.90 -14.91
C ASN A 229 14.86 -20.68 -14.07
N MET A 230 14.15 -20.41 -12.97
CA MET A 230 14.43 -19.27 -12.09
C MET A 230 15.80 -19.31 -11.38
N ASN A 231 16.50 -20.46 -11.39
CA ASN A 231 17.82 -20.55 -10.77
C ASN A 231 18.85 -19.68 -11.50
N GLN A 232 18.75 -19.52 -12.82
CA GLN A 232 19.66 -18.69 -13.61
C GLN A 232 19.57 -17.19 -13.27
N TYR A 233 18.43 -16.77 -12.68
CA TYR A 233 18.15 -15.39 -12.32
C TYR A 233 18.40 -15.08 -10.84
N GLN A 234 18.83 -16.05 -10.01
CA GLN A 234 19.05 -15.82 -8.57
C GLN A 234 20.14 -14.78 -8.29
N ARG A 235 21.07 -14.55 -9.23
CA ARG A 235 22.06 -13.46 -9.14
C ARG A 235 21.44 -12.07 -9.02
N LEU A 236 20.20 -11.88 -9.50
CA LEU A 236 19.48 -10.61 -9.43
C LEU A 236 18.98 -10.30 -8.01
N LYS A 237 19.00 -11.26 -7.08
CA LYS A 237 18.50 -11.09 -5.70
C LYS A 237 19.12 -9.89 -5.00
N THR A 238 20.44 -9.71 -5.11
CA THR A 238 21.14 -8.59 -4.46
C THR A 238 20.72 -7.24 -5.01
N GLU A 239 20.50 -7.18 -6.33
CA GLU A 239 20.05 -5.97 -7.02
C GLU A 239 18.61 -5.62 -6.63
N ILE A 240 17.71 -6.60 -6.66
CA ILE A 240 16.31 -6.43 -6.24
C ILE A 240 16.24 -5.94 -4.79
N LYS A 241 17.00 -6.52 -3.86
CA LYS A 241 17.02 -6.04 -2.47
C LYS A 241 17.53 -4.61 -2.33
N ARG A 242 18.48 -4.20 -3.17
CA ARG A 242 19.10 -2.87 -3.08
C ARG A 242 18.23 -1.78 -3.69
N TYR A 243 17.61 -2.05 -4.83
CA TYR A 243 16.91 -1.04 -5.63
C TYR A 243 15.40 -1.28 -5.73
N ASN A 244 14.88 -2.29 -5.03
CA ASN A 244 13.51 -2.78 -5.16
C ASN A 244 13.11 -3.19 -6.60
N ARG A 245 14.10 -3.47 -7.45
CA ARG A 245 13.92 -3.79 -8.87
C ARG A 245 15.16 -4.47 -9.45
N ALA A 246 14.97 -5.31 -10.47
CA ALA A 246 16.06 -5.86 -11.26
C ALA A 246 16.25 -5.12 -12.59
N THR A 247 17.47 -5.16 -13.13
CA THR A 247 17.75 -4.78 -14.50
C THR A 247 17.12 -5.76 -15.48
N MET A 248 16.25 -5.25 -16.36
CA MET A 248 15.64 -6.05 -17.43
C MET A 248 16.52 -6.10 -18.69
N GLN A 249 17.77 -5.65 -18.63
CA GLN A 249 18.68 -5.62 -19.79
C GLN A 249 19.65 -6.81 -19.84
N SER A 250 19.61 -7.71 -18.86
CA SER A 250 20.60 -8.78 -18.68
C SER A 250 20.73 -9.74 -19.86
N ASP A 251 19.62 -10.01 -20.55
CA ASP A 251 19.52 -10.95 -21.67
C ASP A 251 18.23 -10.70 -22.48
N ALA A 252 18.07 -11.43 -23.58
CA ALA A 252 16.92 -11.26 -24.48
C ALA A 252 15.58 -11.62 -23.83
N PHE A 253 15.55 -12.61 -22.94
CA PHE A 253 14.33 -13.01 -22.26
C PHE A 253 13.91 -11.95 -21.24
N ALA A 254 14.84 -11.48 -20.40
CA ALA A 254 14.61 -10.39 -19.46
C ALA A 254 14.13 -9.11 -20.17
N ARG A 255 14.71 -8.75 -21.31
CA ARG A 255 14.24 -7.60 -22.11
C ARG A 255 12.80 -7.79 -22.57
N THR A 256 12.47 -8.98 -23.07
CA THR A 256 11.11 -9.31 -23.50
C THR A 256 10.13 -9.24 -22.32
N LEU A 257 10.50 -9.74 -21.14
CA LEU A 257 9.67 -9.60 -19.93
C LEU A 257 9.38 -8.13 -19.61
N GLY A 258 10.42 -7.31 -19.51
CA GLY A 258 10.28 -5.89 -19.14
C GLY A 258 9.49 -5.06 -20.15
N GLN A 259 9.62 -5.35 -21.46
CA GLN A 259 8.82 -4.73 -22.51
C GLN A 259 7.33 -5.07 -22.43
N ASN A 260 6.99 -6.16 -21.75
CA ASN A 260 5.64 -6.70 -21.65
C ASN A 260 5.11 -6.64 -20.20
N GLY A 261 5.66 -5.75 -19.38
CA GLY A 261 5.13 -5.49 -18.03
C GLY A 261 5.40 -6.57 -16.99
N ILE A 262 6.35 -7.48 -17.23
CA ILE A 262 6.80 -8.45 -16.22
C ILE A 262 8.17 -8.04 -15.70
N ASN A 263 8.38 -8.16 -14.39
CA ASN A 263 9.63 -7.85 -13.72
C ASN A 263 10.07 -9.02 -12.82
N PHE A 264 11.28 -8.97 -12.28
CA PHE A 264 11.74 -9.88 -11.24
C PHE A 264 11.46 -9.30 -9.85
N SER A 265 11.07 -10.17 -8.92
CA SER A 265 10.92 -9.84 -7.51
C SER A 265 11.51 -10.94 -6.62
N ILE A 266 11.46 -10.75 -5.30
CA ILE A 266 11.83 -11.74 -4.29
C ILE A 266 10.57 -12.20 -3.56
N GLN A 267 10.38 -13.51 -3.49
CA GLN A 267 9.36 -14.13 -2.67
C GLN A 267 9.94 -15.35 -1.96
N ASN A 268 9.75 -15.42 -0.65
CA ASN A 268 10.34 -16.44 0.24
C ASN A 268 11.86 -16.56 0.02
N GLY A 269 12.52 -15.41 -0.09
CA GLY A 269 13.96 -15.32 -0.34
C GLY A 269 14.45 -15.84 -1.70
N LYS A 270 13.57 -16.14 -2.66
CA LYS A 270 13.92 -16.60 -4.02
C LYS A 270 13.50 -15.58 -5.06
N VAL A 271 14.28 -15.45 -6.14
CA VAL A 271 13.87 -14.63 -7.29
C VAL A 271 12.69 -15.31 -8.00
N VAL A 272 11.63 -14.55 -8.22
CA VAL A 272 10.39 -14.92 -8.93
C VAL A 272 10.06 -13.88 -10.00
N LEU A 273 9.18 -14.22 -10.94
CA LEU A 273 8.54 -13.27 -11.82
C LEU A 273 7.37 -12.61 -11.09
N ALA A 274 7.21 -11.31 -11.29
CA ALA A 274 6.14 -10.53 -10.71
C ALA A 274 5.58 -9.54 -11.74
N GLU A 275 4.41 -9.01 -11.44
CA GLU A 275 3.81 -7.92 -12.19
C GLU A 275 4.62 -6.63 -12.04
N ASP A 276 4.89 -5.96 -13.18
CA ASP A 276 5.36 -4.58 -13.18
C ASP A 276 4.14 -3.66 -13.10
N VAL A 277 3.64 -3.47 -11.88
CA VAL A 277 2.40 -2.72 -11.64
C VAL A 277 2.50 -1.28 -12.18
N ASP A 278 3.68 -0.65 -12.13
CA ASP A 278 3.91 0.68 -12.71
C ASP A 278 3.73 0.68 -14.24
N PHE A 279 4.18 -0.38 -14.92
CA PHE A 279 3.96 -0.52 -16.36
C PHE A 279 2.48 -0.65 -16.68
N ILE A 280 1.77 -1.55 -16.00
CA ILE A 280 0.34 -1.77 -16.22
C ILE A 280 -0.44 -0.49 -15.93
N TYR A 281 -0.10 0.19 -14.84
CA TYR A 281 -0.65 1.50 -14.48
C TYR A 281 -0.49 2.52 -15.62
N ARG A 282 0.73 2.72 -16.15
CA ARG A 282 0.96 3.67 -17.24
C ARG A 282 0.14 3.39 -18.50
N VAL A 283 -0.16 2.12 -18.77
CA VAL A 283 -0.92 1.71 -19.97
C VAL A 283 -2.41 1.97 -19.80
N PHE A 284 -3.00 1.56 -18.66
CA PHE A 284 -4.45 1.51 -18.51
C PHE A 284 -5.04 2.67 -17.70
N TYR A 285 -4.26 3.32 -16.83
CA TYR A 285 -4.78 4.26 -15.85
C TYR A 285 -5.70 5.32 -16.45
N ARG A 286 -5.29 5.96 -17.56
CA ARG A 286 -6.06 7.05 -18.19
C ARG A 286 -7.36 6.59 -18.87
N GLU A 287 -7.45 5.31 -19.21
CA GLU A 287 -8.58 4.75 -19.96
C GLU A 287 -9.63 4.14 -19.03
N CYS A 288 -9.21 3.70 -17.84
CA CYS A 288 -10.08 3.11 -16.83
C CYS A 288 -10.96 4.15 -16.14
N SER A 289 -12.08 3.71 -15.56
CA SER A 289 -12.98 4.56 -14.79
C SER A 289 -12.34 5.08 -13.49
N ILE A 290 -12.98 6.05 -12.85
CA ILE A 290 -12.59 6.56 -11.52
C ILE A 290 -12.42 5.42 -10.49
N PRO A 291 -13.40 4.52 -10.25
CA PRO A 291 -13.22 3.45 -9.28
C PRO A 291 -12.08 2.49 -9.65
N MET A 292 -11.87 2.19 -10.93
CA MET A 292 -10.76 1.34 -11.34
C MET A 292 -9.40 2.03 -11.10
N ARG A 293 -9.28 3.32 -11.38
CA ARG A 293 -8.07 4.11 -11.07
C ARG A 293 -7.78 4.14 -9.57
N ALA A 294 -8.79 4.38 -8.73
CA ALA A 294 -8.65 4.34 -7.28
C ALA A 294 -8.19 2.96 -6.78
N TYR A 295 -8.72 1.87 -7.36
CA TYR A 295 -8.26 0.52 -7.08
C TYR A 295 -6.78 0.33 -7.47
N MET A 296 -6.39 0.76 -8.69
CA MET A 296 -5.02 0.64 -9.18
C MET A 296 -4.02 1.42 -8.33
N ASN A 297 -4.37 2.62 -7.87
CA ASN A 297 -3.55 3.43 -6.95
C ASN A 297 -3.24 2.65 -5.67
N GLN A 298 -4.26 2.08 -5.02
CA GLN A 298 -4.06 1.30 -3.80
C GLN A 298 -3.29 0.00 -4.07
N TYR A 299 -3.60 -0.70 -5.17
CA TYR A 299 -2.92 -1.93 -5.56
C TYR A 299 -1.41 -1.70 -5.82
N GLN A 300 -1.04 -0.57 -6.42
CA GLN A 300 0.36 -0.17 -6.67
C GLN A 300 1.14 0.06 -5.37
N LEU A 301 0.49 0.49 -4.29
CA LEU A 301 1.15 0.62 -2.98
C LEU A 301 1.40 -0.74 -2.31
N GLU A 302 0.57 -1.75 -2.58
CA GLU A 302 0.62 -3.02 -1.85
C GLU A 302 1.53 -4.06 -2.47
N VAL A 303 1.38 -4.24 -3.79
CA VAL A 303 1.94 -5.39 -4.50
C VAL A 303 3.46 -5.36 -4.56
N PRO A 304 4.12 -4.23 -4.87
CA PRO A 304 5.58 -4.17 -4.91
C PRO A 304 6.22 -4.42 -3.53
N ASN A 305 5.49 -4.17 -2.45
CA ASN A 305 6.05 -4.15 -1.10
C ASN A 305 6.08 -5.51 -0.41
N PHE A 306 5.49 -6.58 -0.98
CA PHE A 306 5.40 -7.92 -0.38
C PHE A 306 5.19 -7.89 1.13
N TRP A 307 4.23 -7.06 1.56
CA TRP A 307 4.07 -6.59 2.93
C TRP A 307 3.86 -7.69 3.97
N LEU A 308 3.57 -8.92 3.53
CA LEU A 308 3.52 -10.12 4.33
C LEU A 308 4.30 -11.25 3.62
N GLU A 309 5.49 -11.57 4.12
CA GLU A 309 6.35 -12.66 3.61
C GLU A 309 6.48 -13.73 4.68
N GLN A 310 6.10 -14.99 4.38
CA GLN A 310 6.12 -16.10 5.34
C GLN A 310 5.45 -15.77 6.68
N GLU A 311 4.26 -15.14 6.63
CA GLU A 311 3.55 -14.66 7.82
C GLU A 311 4.31 -13.60 8.63
N THR A 312 5.41 -13.03 8.12
CA THR A 312 6.13 -11.92 8.76
C THR A 312 5.74 -10.61 8.11
N LEU A 313 5.27 -9.66 8.92
CA LEU A 313 4.89 -8.34 8.44
C LEU A 313 6.16 -7.55 8.06
N GLN A 314 6.27 -7.17 6.78
CA GLN A 314 7.41 -6.39 6.25
C GLN A 314 7.20 -4.87 6.35
N ILE A 315 5.98 -4.46 6.71
CA ILE A 315 5.60 -3.05 6.96
C ILE A 315 5.29 -2.85 8.44
N THR A 316 5.20 -1.60 8.89
CA THR A 316 4.77 -1.32 10.26
C THR A 316 3.26 -1.56 10.41
N PRO A 317 2.76 -1.88 11.62
CA PRO A 317 1.32 -1.92 11.87
C PRO A 317 0.61 -0.60 11.55
N LYS A 318 1.28 0.55 11.73
CA LYS A 318 0.75 1.88 11.33
C LYS A 318 0.49 1.94 9.82
N GLU A 319 1.44 1.49 9.00
CA GLU A 319 1.26 1.46 7.54
C GLU A 319 0.15 0.47 7.14
N LEU A 320 0.07 -0.69 7.79
CA LEU A 320 -1.03 -1.63 7.58
C LEU A 320 -2.40 -1.01 7.91
N ALA A 321 -2.49 -0.22 8.98
CA ALA A 321 -3.71 0.51 9.32
C ALA A 321 -4.10 1.55 8.26
N ARG A 322 -3.12 2.24 7.65
CA ARG A 322 -3.37 3.17 6.54
C ARG A 322 -3.96 2.44 5.34
N TRP A 323 -3.44 1.28 4.97
CA TRP A 323 -3.97 0.51 3.86
C TRP A 323 -5.37 -0.06 4.15
N ALA A 324 -5.60 -0.53 5.38
CA ALA A 324 -6.92 -0.98 5.81
C ALA A 324 -7.95 0.15 5.76
N LEU A 325 -7.57 1.38 6.14
CA LEU A 325 -8.39 2.57 5.97
C LEU A 325 -8.73 2.82 4.49
N SER A 326 -7.72 2.83 3.61
CA SER A 326 -7.92 3.03 2.17
C SER A 326 -8.92 2.03 1.58
N TRP A 327 -8.77 0.73 1.87
CA TRP A 327 -9.72 -0.27 1.38
C TRP A 327 -11.11 -0.15 2.02
N ASN A 328 -11.20 0.24 3.30
CA ASN A 328 -12.49 0.44 3.95
C ASN A 328 -13.28 1.56 3.26
N TYR A 329 -12.62 2.68 2.96
CA TYR A 329 -13.22 3.77 2.19
C TYR A 329 -13.56 3.34 0.76
N PHE A 330 -12.67 2.64 0.08
CA PHE A 330 -12.89 2.16 -1.28
C PHE A 330 -14.13 1.27 -1.38
N VAL A 331 -14.22 0.24 -0.52
CA VAL A 331 -15.33 -0.72 -0.52
C VAL A 331 -16.67 -0.03 -0.20
N ALA A 332 -16.65 0.95 0.71
CA ALA A 332 -17.84 1.73 1.05
C ALA A 332 -18.27 2.67 -0.09
N THR A 333 -17.32 3.22 -0.83
CA THR A 333 -17.56 4.21 -1.89
C THR A 333 -17.99 3.57 -3.20
N TYR A 334 -17.43 2.40 -3.53
CA TYR A 334 -17.68 1.70 -4.80
C TYR A 334 -18.20 0.28 -4.58
N PRO A 335 -19.41 0.12 -4.01
CA PRO A 335 -19.99 -1.20 -3.72
C PRO A 335 -20.21 -2.04 -4.98
N ASP A 336 -20.50 -1.40 -6.12
CA ASP A 336 -20.77 -2.06 -7.41
C ASP A 336 -19.50 -2.23 -8.28
N PHE A 337 -18.32 -1.92 -7.74
CA PHE A 337 -17.08 -2.08 -8.48
C PHE A 337 -16.84 -3.54 -8.90
N VAL A 338 -16.31 -3.75 -10.11
CA VAL A 338 -16.15 -5.08 -10.70
C VAL A 338 -15.28 -6.04 -9.86
N TRP A 339 -14.31 -5.51 -9.11
CA TRP A 339 -13.50 -6.27 -8.15
C TRP A 339 -13.79 -5.90 -6.69
N ASN A 340 -15.03 -5.50 -6.37
CA ASN A 340 -15.41 -5.20 -4.99
C ASN A 340 -15.17 -6.40 -4.04
N SER A 341 -15.39 -7.63 -4.51
CA SER A 341 -15.12 -8.85 -3.74
C SER A 341 -13.64 -9.02 -3.40
N ASP A 342 -12.72 -8.72 -4.34
CA ASP A 342 -11.28 -8.75 -4.10
C ASP A 342 -10.87 -7.64 -3.12
N ALA A 343 -11.37 -6.42 -3.32
CA ALA A 343 -11.15 -5.30 -2.39
C ALA A 343 -11.62 -5.63 -0.97
N LYS A 344 -12.79 -6.28 -0.81
CA LYS A 344 -13.29 -6.78 0.48
C LYS A 344 -12.39 -7.87 1.06
N ALA A 345 -11.89 -8.79 0.25
CA ALA A 345 -10.98 -9.84 0.70
C ALA A 345 -9.65 -9.25 1.20
N ARG A 346 -9.11 -8.24 0.52
CA ARG A 346 -7.92 -7.47 0.95
C ARG A 346 -8.16 -6.75 2.26
N LEU A 347 -9.23 -5.97 2.35
CA LEU A 347 -9.64 -5.30 3.57
C LEU A 347 -9.74 -6.28 4.74
N LYS A 348 -10.44 -7.40 4.53
CA LYS A 348 -10.60 -8.44 5.54
C LYS A 348 -9.24 -8.96 6.01
N LYS A 349 -8.36 -9.33 5.08
CA LYS A 349 -7.03 -9.85 5.39
C LYS A 349 -6.22 -8.84 6.20
N GLN A 350 -6.21 -7.57 5.79
CA GLN A 350 -5.48 -6.51 6.48
C GLN A 350 -6.05 -6.24 7.87
N LEU A 351 -7.37 -6.16 8.02
CA LEU A 351 -8.01 -5.99 9.34
C LEU A 351 -7.74 -7.19 10.25
N THR A 352 -7.78 -8.42 9.73
CA THR A 352 -7.45 -9.61 10.52
C THR A 352 -6.03 -9.53 11.06
N ILE A 353 -5.05 -9.22 10.20
CA ILE A 353 -3.64 -9.08 10.62
C ILE A 353 -3.47 -7.87 11.53
N LEU A 354 -4.17 -6.77 11.30
CA LEU A 354 -4.09 -5.60 12.15
C LEU A 354 -4.64 -5.88 13.55
N LEU A 355 -5.70 -6.67 13.68
CA LEU A 355 -6.35 -6.98 14.96
C LEU A 355 -5.64 -8.09 15.75
N GLN A 356 -5.13 -9.10 15.05
CA GLN A 356 -4.62 -10.34 15.65
C GLN A 356 -3.10 -10.48 15.49
N GLY A 357 -2.51 -9.77 14.52
CA GLY A 357 -1.19 -10.06 13.99
C GLY A 357 -1.20 -11.27 13.07
N SER A 358 -0.02 -11.64 12.62
CA SER A 358 0.24 -12.91 11.94
C SER A 358 0.93 -13.88 12.89
N HIS A 359 1.19 -15.11 12.44
CA HIS A 359 1.89 -16.09 13.28
C HIS A 359 3.31 -15.63 13.66
N GLN A 360 4.07 -15.04 12.72
CA GLN A 360 5.43 -14.56 12.96
C GLN A 360 5.48 -13.09 13.44
N THR A 361 4.36 -12.36 13.36
CA THR A 361 4.26 -10.99 13.87
C THR A 361 2.95 -10.83 14.64
N PRO A 362 2.80 -11.51 15.79
CA PRO A 362 1.55 -11.48 16.55
C PRO A 362 1.33 -10.10 17.16
N ALA A 363 0.07 -9.66 17.20
CA ALA A 363 -0.30 -8.36 17.78
C ALA A 363 -0.17 -8.36 19.31
N PHE A 364 -0.34 -9.53 19.92
CA PHE A 364 -0.15 -9.75 21.34
C PHE A 364 1.19 -10.45 21.54
N ASP A 365 1.90 -10.07 22.59
CA ASP A 365 3.11 -10.73 23.02
C ASP A 365 2.81 -12.18 23.46
N PRO A 366 3.48 -13.21 22.92
CA PRO A 366 3.15 -14.61 23.21
C PRO A 366 3.34 -15.03 24.68
N GLU A 367 4.20 -14.33 25.43
CA GLU A 367 4.52 -14.68 26.81
C GLU A 367 3.60 -13.95 27.80
N SER A 368 3.48 -12.64 27.66
CA SER A 368 2.68 -11.80 28.56
C SER A 368 1.21 -11.68 28.15
N TYR A 369 0.88 -12.06 26.91
CA TYR A 369 -0.42 -11.90 26.29
C TYR A 369 -0.90 -10.45 26.16
N VAL A 370 -0.01 -9.47 26.35
CA VAL A 370 -0.30 -8.04 26.29
C VAL A 370 -0.16 -7.54 24.84
N LEU A 371 -1.04 -6.64 24.42
CA LEU A 371 -0.96 -5.97 23.12
C LEU A 371 0.37 -5.23 22.96
N LYS A 372 1.06 -5.47 21.84
CA LYS A 372 2.32 -4.78 21.52
C LYS A 372 2.08 -3.31 21.20
N ALA A 373 3.03 -2.46 21.59
CA ALA A 373 2.95 -1.01 21.44
C ALA A 373 2.72 -0.56 19.99
N ALA A 374 3.40 -1.17 19.03
CA ALA A 374 3.26 -0.84 17.61
C ALA A 374 1.83 -1.02 17.07
N PHE A 375 1.11 -2.05 17.54
CA PHE A 375 -0.30 -2.26 17.17
C PHE A 375 -1.22 -1.26 17.87
N LEU A 376 -0.96 -0.93 19.14
CA LEU A 376 -1.70 0.12 19.84
C LEU A 376 -1.55 1.48 19.14
N GLN A 377 -0.36 1.82 18.65
CA GLN A 377 -0.14 3.03 17.86
C GLN A 377 -0.94 3.01 16.56
N ALA A 378 -0.99 1.87 15.88
CA ALA A 378 -1.80 1.72 14.67
C ALA A 378 -3.30 1.93 14.95
N TYR A 379 -3.80 1.44 16.09
CA TYR A 379 -5.18 1.68 16.50
C TYR A 379 -5.43 3.15 16.83
N LYS A 380 -4.52 3.79 17.56
CA LYS A 380 -4.58 5.24 17.85
C LYS A 380 -4.55 6.06 16.57
N HIS A 381 -3.74 5.68 15.60
CA HIS A 381 -3.74 6.33 14.30
C HIS A 381 -5.14 6.32 13.66
N ILE A 382 -5.87 5.21 13.75
CA ILE A 382 -7.27 5.17 13.27
C ILE A 382 -8.19 6.05 14.14
N THR A 383 -8.18 5.89 15.46
CA THR A 383 -9.14 6.56 16.36
C THR A 383 -8.94 8.06 16.45
N ASP A 384 -7.70 8.52 16.41
CA ASP A 384 -7.35 9.92 16.62
C ASP A 384 -7.55 10.74 15.33
N ASN A 385 -7.38 10.12 14.17
CA ASN A 385 -7.48 10.80 12.87
C ASN A 385 -8.86 10.65 12.22
N TYR A 386 -9.62 9.59 12.54
CA TYR A 386 -10.92 9.31 11.90
C TYR A 386 -12.05 9.02 12.90
N PRO A 387 -12.17 9.73 14.04
CA PRO A 387 -13.05 9.35 15.14
C PRO A 387 -14.52 9.16 14.74
N GLU A 388 -15.01 9.94 13.77
CA GLU A 388 -16.42 9.92 13.33
C GLU A 388 -16.71 8.88 12.23
N SER A 389 -15.69 8.38 11.56
CA SER A 389 -15.84 7.36 10.51
C SER A 389 -16.37 6.04 11.09
N LYS A 390 -16.96 5.17 10.25
CA LYS A 390 -17.44 3.84 10.69
C LYS A 390 -16.29 3.02 11.30
N ILE A 391 -15.13 3.01 10.63
CA ILE A 391 -13.92 2.32 11.10
C ILE A 391 -13.36 2.95 12.38
N GLY A 392 -13.30 4.28 12.48
CA GLY A 392 -12.86 4.99 13.67
C GLY A 392 -13.69 4.67 14.90
N ARG A 393 -15.03 4.80 14.80
CA ARG A 393 -15.94 4.42 15.90
C ARG A 393 -15.78 2.96 16.31
N THR A 394 -15.65 2.06 15.34
CA THR A 394 -15.45 0.63 15.59
C THR A 394 -14.12 0.36 16.31
N PHE A 395 -13.03 1.02 15.92
CA PHE A 395 -11.73 0.92 16.62
C PHE A 395 -11.73 1.63 17.98
N THR A 396 -12.52 2.69 18.17
CA THR A 396 -12.70 3.32 19.48
C THR A 396 -13.37 2.36 20.47
N GLU A 397 -14.42 1.65 20.04
CA GLU A 397 -15.05 0.60 20.86
C GLU A 397 -14.10 -0.57 21.15
N TYR A 398 -13.33 -1.01 20.15
CA TYR A 398 -12.35 -2.08 20.30
C TYR A 398 -11.24 -1.70 21.29
N THR A 399 -10.66 -0.51 21.15
CA THR A 399 -9.61 0.00 22.04
C THR A 399 -10.10 0.24 23.46
N ALA A 400 -11.36 0.67 23.64
CA ALA A 400 -11.99 0.73 24.96
C ALA A 400 -12.11 -0.66 25.60
N THR A 401 -12.47 -1.67 24.81
CA THR A 401 -12.55 -3.07 25.27
C THR A 401 -11.16 -3.59 25.66
N LEU A 402 -10.13 -3.33 24.85
CA LEU A 402 -8.74 -3.66 25.18
C LEU A 402 -8.31 -3.01 26.50
N LYS A 403 -8.56 -1.72 26.67
CA LYS A 403 -8.22 -0.97 27.88
C LYS A 403 -8.90 -1.56 29.13
N ALA A 404 -10.17 -1.97 29.02
CA ALA A 404 -10.92 -2.59 30.11
C ALA A 404 -10.42 -4.00 30.49
N ASN A 405 -9.62 -4.64 29.62
CA ASN A 405 -9.01 -5.95 29.86
C ASN A 405 -7.49 -5.82 30.07
N ASP A 406 -7.01 -4.67 30.55
CA ASP A 406 -5.58 -4.37 30.78
C ASP A 406 -4.70 -4.67 29.55
N TRP A 407 -5.25 -4.47 28.35
CA TRP A 407 -4.61 -4.74 27.06
C TRP A 407 -4.22 -6.21 26.82
N LYS A 408 -4.73 -7.15 27.63
CA LYS A 408 -4.46 -8.59 27.50
C LYS A 408 -5.48 -9.27 26.60
N THR A 409 -5.04 -10.30 25.88
CA THR A 409 -5.96 -11.14 25.10
C THR A 409 -6.94 -11.87 26.02
N SER A 410 -8.19 -12.01 25.57
CA SER A 410 -9.25 -12.74 26.28
C SER A 410 -10.38 -13.09 25.32
N SER A 411 -11.34 -13.89 25.78
CA SER A 411 -12.53 -14.20 24.98
C SER A 411 -13.38 -12.97 24.65
N SER A 412 -13.33 -11.92 25.49
CA SER A 412 -14.00 -10.65 25.21
C SER A 412 -13.29 -9.89 24.08
N ILE A 413 -11.95 -9.93 24.03
CA ILE A 413 -11.15 -9.36 22.95
C ILE A 413 -11.42 -10.10 21.63
N SER A 414 -11.44 -11.43 21.61
CA SER A 414 -11.75 -12.19 20.39
C SER A 414 -13.15 -11.86 19.85
N LYS A 415 -14.15 -11.69 20.73
CA LYS A 415 -15.50 -11.23 20.33
C LYS A 415 -15.46 -9.82 19.75
N ALA A 416 -14.69 -8.91 20.35
CA ALA A 416 -14.55 -7.54 19.85
C ALA A 416 -13.82 -7.49 18.49
N GLN A 417 -12.80 -8.32 18.28
CA GLN A 417 -12.12 -8.46 16.99
C GLN A 417 -13.08 -8.95 15.90
N ASN A 418 -13.88 -9.99 16.20
CA ASN A 418 -14.89 -10.50 15.26
C ASN A 418 -15.94 -9.43 14.95
N LYS A 419 -16.40 -8.68 15.96
CA LYS A 419 -17.31 -7.55 15.77
C LYS A 419 -16.72 -6.50 14.81
N VAL A 420 -15.43 -6.18 14.92
CA VAL A 420 -14.76 -5.26 13.99
C VAL A 420 -14.81 -5.80 12.56
N LEU A 421 -14.46 -7.07 12.36
CA LEU A 421 -14.49 -7.70 11.04
C LEU A 421 -15.90 -7.73 10.44
N ASP A 422 -16.90 -8.09 11.24
CA ASP A 422 -18.30 -8.16 10.82
C ASP A 422 -18.84 -6.78 10.45
N LEU A 423 -18.49 -5.73 11.19
CA LEU A 423 -18.98 -4.37 10.90
C LEU A 423 -18.30 -3.71 9.70
N LEU A 424 -17.06 -4.07 9.37
CA LEU A 424 -16.26 -3.35 8.37
C LEU A 424 -16.12 -4.09 7.04
N VAL A 425 -16.37 -5.40 7.00
CA VAL A 425 -16.21 -6.21 5.79
C VAL A 425 -17.54 -6.71 5.24
N LEU A 426 -18.45 -7.12 6.13
CA LEU A 426 -19.79 -7.61 5.78
C LEU A 426 -20.73 -6.42 5.62
#